data_AF-A0A950K4L6-F1
#
_entry.id   AF-A0A950K4L6-F1
#
_cell.length_a   1.000
_cell.length_b   1.000
_cell.length_c   1.000
_cell.angle_alpha   90.00
_cell.angle_beta   90.00
_cell.angle_gamma   90.00
#
_symmetry.space_group_name_H-M   'P 1'
#
loop_
_entity.id
_entity.type
_entity.pdbx_description
1 polymer ?
#
loop_
_entity_poly.entity_id
_entity_poly.type
_entity_poly.pdbx_seq_one_letter_code
_entity_poly.pdbx_strand_id
1 'polypeptide(L)' 'ADQTVDLFVQGKEVMKGYRTGEPGHWERLGPWPAAVSGGTIEIRSAGGDANFSGLELWKVGK' A
#
# COMPACT_ATOMS: atom_id res chain seq x y z
N ALA A 1 11.19 -0.31 -16.14
CA ALA A 1 11.95 0.69 -15.38
C ALA A 1 11.30 0.86 -14.02
N ASP A 2 12.01 1.32 -13.01
CA ASP A 2 11.39 1.66 -11.74
C ASP A 2 10.34 2.75 -11.95
N GLN A 3 9.25 2.69 -11.18
CA GLN A 3 8.19 3.68 -11.18
C GLN A 3 8.14 4.36 -9.82
N THR A 4 7.63 5.58 -9.78
CA THR A 4 7.34 6.28 -8.52
C THR A 4 5.85 6.22 -8.27
N VAL A 5 5.47 5.75 -7.09
CA VAL A 5 4.08 5.60 -6.67
C VAL A 5 3.86 6.14 -5.27
N ASP A 6 2.68 6.70 -5.05
CA ASP A 6 2.16 7.02 -3.73
C ASP A 6 1.18 5.93 -3.30
N LEU A 7 1.15 5.59 -2.02
CA LEU A 7 0.23 4.59 -1.45
C LEU A 7 -0.71 5.22 -0.45
N PHE A 8 -1.96 4.78 -0.52
CA PHE A 8 -3.05 5.23 0.32
C PHE A 8 -3.76 4.03 0.95
N VAL A 9 -4.13 4.18 2.21
CA VAL A 9 -4.98 3.23 2.94
C VAL A 9 -6.14 4.03 3.53
N GLN A 10 -7.38 3.63 3.22
CA GLN A 10 -8.59 4.36 3.63
C GLN A 10 -8.54 5.85 3.27
N GLY A 11 -8.15 6.17 2.02
CA GLY A 11 -7.98 7.54 1.55
C GLY A 11 -6.79 8.34 2.13
N LYS A 12 -6.10 7.83 3.17
CA LYS A 12 -4.93 8.50 3.77
C LYS A 12 -3.65 8.10 3.05
N GLU A 13 -2.84 9.06 2.62
CA GLU A 13 -1.48 8.80 2.13
C GLU A 13 -0.63 8.20 3.26
N VAL A 14 -0.16 6.97 3.06
CA VAL A 14 0.67 6.23 4.02
C VAL A 14 2.11 6.11 3.58
N MET A 15 2.38 6.31 2.29
CA MET A 15 3.71 6.34 1.70
C MET A 15 3.68 7.29 0.50
N LYS A 16 4.66 8.17 0.41
CA LYS A 16 4.79 9.12 -0.69
C LYS A 16 6.10 8.88 -1.44
N GLY A 17 6.05 8.85 -2.76
CA GLY A 17 7.21 8.78 -3.64
C GLY A 17 7.98 7.47 -3.55
N TYR A 18 7.30 6.36 -3.27
CA TYR A 18 7.95 5.05 -3.22
C TYR A 18 8.44 4.66 -4.62
N ARG A 19 9.71 4.27 -4.71
CA ARG A 19 10.31 3.77 -5.96
C ARG A 19 10.19 2.26 -5.98
N THR A 20 9.55 1.72 -7.01
CA THR A 20 9.26 0.28 -7.11
C THR A 20 10.49 -0.60 -7.33
N GLY A 21 11.65 0.01 -7.60
CA GLY A 21 12.89 -0.71 -7.89
C GLY A 21 12.88 -1.42 -9.24
N GLU A 22 13.90 -2.24 -9.45
CA GLU A 22 14.09 -3.05 -10.66
C GLU A 22 13.13 -4.26 -10.69
N PRO A 23 12.88 -4.85 -11.88
CA PRO A 23 12.07 -6.07 -11.98
C PRO A 23 12.57 -7.19 -11.07
N GLY A 24 11.65 -7.80 -10.30
CA GLY A 24 11.97 -8.84 -9.32
C GLY A 24 12.24 -8.32 -7.91
N HIS A 25 12.31 -7.00 -7.71
CA HIS A 25 12.33 -6.41 -6.39
C HIS A 25 10.95 -6.48 -5.72
N TRP A 26 10.92 -6.96 -4.48
CA TRP A 26 9.72 -7.00 -3.64
C TRP A 26 10.09 -6.54 -2.24
N GLU A 27 9.31 -5.60 -1.71
CA GLU A 27 9.51 -5.06 -0.37
C GLU A 27 8.19 -5.01 0.39
N ARG A 28 8.26 -5.25 1.70
CA ARG A 28 7.14 -5.07 2.61
C ARG A 28 7.12 -3.62 3.11
N LEU A 29 6.09 -2.86 2.75
CA LEU A 29 6.01 -1.41 2.99
C LEU A 29 5.21 -1.02 4.24
N GLY A 30 4.38 -1.93 4.76
CA GLY A 30 3.61 -1.75 5.99
C GLY A 30 4.30 -2.37 7.23
N PRO A 31 3.67 -2.27 8.41
CA PRO A 31 2.23 -2.17 8.61
C PRO A 31 1.71 -0.72 8.67
N TRP A 32 0.47 -0.52 8.22
CA TRP A 32 -0.26 0.73 8.40
C TRP A 32 -1.60 0.46 9.09
N PRO A 33 -1.96 1.23 10.14
CA PRO A 33 -3.28 1.11 10.74
C PRO A 33 -4.35 1.66 9.79
N ALA A 34 -5.44 0.90 9.62
CA ALA A 34 -6.60 1.29 8.83
C ALA A 34 -7.81 1.47 9.75
N ALA A 35 -8.41 2.67 9.75
CA ALA A 35 -9.70 2.89 10.39
C ALA A 35 -10.81 2.44 9.42
N VAL A 36 -11.36 1.25 9.66
CA VAL A 36 -12.33 0.62 8.75
C VAL A 36 -13.75 0.86 9.24
N SER A 37 -14.54 1.57 8.44
CA SER A 37 -15.98 1.72 8.60
C SER A 37 -16.69 1.19 7.35
N GLY A 38 -17.79 0.45 7.52
CA GLY A 38 -18.61 0.02 6.38
C GLY A 38 -18.13 -1.25 5.66
N GLY A 39 -17.21 -2.02 6.25
CA GLY A 39 -16.87 -3.37 5.77
C GLY A 39 -15.90 -3.44 4.58
N THR A 40 -15.41 -2.30 4.08
CA THR A 40 -14.43 -2.23 2.99
C THR A 40 -13.09 -1.69 3.50
N ILE A 41 -12.01 -2.37 3.14
CA ILE A 41 -10.64 -1.87 3.28
C ILE A 41 -10.21 -1.37 1.90
N GLU A 42 -9.99 -0.07 1.77
CA GLU A 42 -9.47 0.55 0.57
C GLU A 42 -7.93 0.62 0.63
N ILE A 43 -7.29 0.10 -0.42
CA ILE A 43 -5.87 0.28 -0.71
C ILE A 43 -5.78 0.83 -2.12
N ARG A 44 -5.08 1.95 -2.27
CA ARG A 44 -4.97 2.66 -3.55
C ARG A 44 -3.52 3.06 -3.79
N SER A 45 -3.09 3.03 -5.05
CA SER A 45 -1.87 3.68 -5.51
C SER A 45 -2.18 4.84 -6.45
N ALA A 46 -1.23 5.76 -6.58
CA ALA A 46 -1.27 6.83 -7.59
C ALA A 46 0.13 7.04 -8.19
N GLY A 47 0.19 7.63 -9.39
CA GLY A 47 1.44 7.83 -10.12
C GLY A 47 1.63 6.76 -11.18
N GLY A 48 2.70 5.97 -11.08
CA GLY A 48 2.98 4.86 -12.00
C GLY A 48 2.29 3.54 -11.64
N ASP A 49 2.78 2.46 -12.23
CA ASP A 49 2.25 1.11 -12.04
C ASP A 49 2.69 0.51 -10.69
N ALA A 50 1.72 0.23 -9.83
CA ALA A 50 1.95 -0.47 -8.57
C ALA A 50 1.47 -1.92 -8.66
N ASN A 51 2.40 -2.87 -8.55
CA ASN A 51 2.08 -4.28 -8.47
C ASN A 51 2.08 -4.74 -7.00
N PHE A 52 0.99 -5.41 -6.58
CA PHE A 52 0.87 -5.97 -5.24
C PHE A 52 0.86 -7.51 -5.34
N SER A 53 1.89 -8.15 -4.82
CA SER A 53 1.98 -9.62 -4.81
C SER A 53 1.41 -10.28 -3.54
N GLY A 54 1.14 -9.50 -2.50
CA GLY A 54 0.57 -9.99 -1.25
C GLY A 54 -0.02 -8.86 -0.41
N LEU A 55 -1.06 -9.19 0.34
CA LEU A 55 -1.67 -8.32 1.34
C LEU A 55 -1.73 -9.09 2.65
N GLU A 56 -1.16 -8.51 3.70
CA GLU A 56 -1.23 -9.05 5.05
C GLU A 56 -2.16 -8.17 5.90
N LEU A 57 -3.16 -8.78 6.53
CA LEU A 57 -4.20 -8.09 7.31
C LEU A 57 -4.29 -8.68 8.72
N TRP A 58 -4.33 -7.80 9.72
CA TRP A 58 -4.51 -8.19 11.12
C TRP A 58 -5.54 -7.28 11.79
N LYS A 59 -6.42 -7.86 12.60
CA LYS A 59 -7.29 -7.08 13.48
C LYS A 59 -6.46 -6.51 14.62
N VAL A 60 -6.45 -5.19 14.76
CA VAL A 60 -5.81 -4.50 15.89
C VAL A 60 -6.82 -4.33 17.01
N GLY A 61 -6.49 -4.80 18.21
CA GLY A 61 -7.40 -4.83 19.36
C GLY A 61 -8.25 -6.10 19.43
N LYS A 62 -8.79 -6.38 20.63
CA LYS A 62 -9.67 -7.54 20.89
C LYS A 62 -11.05 -7.34 20.25
#